data_AF-Q0IRR1-F1
#
_entry.id   AF-Q0IRR1-F1
#
_cell.length_a   1.000
_cell.length_b   1.000
_cell.length_c   1.000
_cell.angle_alpha   90.00
_cell.angle_beta   90.00
_cell.angle_gamma   90.00
#
_symmetry.space_group_name_H-M   'P 1'
#
loop_
_entity.id
_entity.type
_entity.pdbx_description
1 polymer ?
#
loop_
_entity_poly.entity_id
_entity_poly.type
_entity_poly.pdbx_seq_one_letter_code
_entity_poly.pdbx_strand_id
1 'polypeptide(L)'
;DPELEKLHAERIAALKKEVEKREVLKRQGHGEYREITEGDFLGEVTGSEKVICHFYHREFYRCKIMDKHLKTLAPVYLGTKFIKLDAENAPFFVTKLGIKTLPCVILFKKGIAVDRLVGFQDLGSKDDFSTRALENILKMKGIIDEKKKDEDDEDDETDMSMNRRIRSSTAQDSDSE
;
A
#
# COMPACT_ATOMS: atom_id res chain seq x y z
N ASP A 1 12.47 36.82 -14.42
CA ASP A 1 11.71 36.50 -15.63
C ASP A 1 10.33 36.03 -15.16
N PRO A 2 9.27 36.79 -15.44
CA PRO A 2 7.93 36.50 -14.93
C PRO A 2 7.39 35.12 -15.36
N GLU A 3 7.89 34.54 -16.46
CA GLU A 3 7.50 33.20 -16.91
C GLU A 3 8.14 32.09 -16.04
N LEU A 4 9.41 32.26 -15.65
CA LEU A 4 10.11 31.37 -14.72
C LEU A 4 9.47 31.38 -13.32
N GLU A 5 9.08 32.56 -12.82
CA GLU A 5 8.44 32.70 -11.51
C GLU A 5 7.07 32.00 -11.46
N LYS A 6 6.31 32.06 -12.56
CA LYS A 6 5.01 31.38 -12.68
C LYS A 6 5.17 29.85 -12.67
N LEU A 7 6.14 29.33 -13.43
CA LEU A 7 6.46 27.90 -13.46
C LEU A 7 6.88 27.37 -12.08
N HIS A 8 7.70 28.13 -11.35
CA HIS A 8 8.11 27.76 -10.00
C HIS A 8 6.92 27.73 -9.03
N ALA A 9 6.05 28.74 -9.08
CA ALA A 9 4.86 28.80 -8.24
C ALA A 9 3.90 27.62 -8.51
N GLU A 10 3.69 27.26 -9.78
CA GLU A 10 2.85 26.13 -10.19
C GLU A 10 3.43 24.79 -9.70
N ARG A 11 4.74 24.58 -9.83
CA ARG A 11 5.41 23.35 -9.34
C ARG A 11 5.29 23.24 -7.81
N ILE A 12 5.54 24.32 -7.08
CA ILE A 12 5.41 24.34 -5.61
C ILE A 12 3.96 24.05 -5.19
N ALA A 13 2.97 24.63 -5.86
CA ALA A 13 1.56 24.37 -5.58
C ALA A 13 1.18 22.91 -5.85
N ALA A 14 1.65 22.33 -6.95
CA ALA A 14 1.43 20.92 -7.29
C ALA A 14 2.04 19.97 -6.25
N LEU A 15 3.29 20.22 -5.84
CA LEU A 15 3.97 19.43 -4.81
C LEU A 15 3.22 19.49 -3.47
N LYS A 16 2.84 20.69 -3.02
CA LYS A 16 2.06 20.87 -1.78
C LYS A 16 0.75 20.10 -1.80
N LYS A 17 0.01 20.17 -2.91
CA LYS A 17 -1.26 19.46 -3.09
C LYS A 17 -1.09 17.95 -3.06
N GLU A 18 -0.03 17.42 -3.66
CA GLU A 18 0.25 15.98 -3.65
C GLU A 18 0.62 15.49 -2.25
N VAL A 19 1.43 16.25 -1.51
CA VAL A 19 1.77 15.94 -0.11
C VAL A 19 0.51 15.91 0.75
N GLU A 20 -0.34 16.93 0.67
CA GLU A 20 -1.60 16.99 1.44
C GLU A 20 -2.53 15.81 1.10
N LYS A 21 -2.70 15.51 -0.19
CA LYS A 21 -3.50 14.37 -0.65
C LYS A 21 -2.94 13.06 -0.08
N ARG A 22 -1.63 12.88 -0.14
CA ARG A 22 -0.94 11.69 0.36
C ARG A 22 -1.10 11.54 1.87
N GLU A 23 -1.05 12.64 2.62
CA GLU A 23 -1.32 12.63 4.07
C GLU A 23 -2.76 12.24 4.39
N VAL A 24 -3.75 12.79 3.67
CA VAL A 24 -5.17 12.44 3.86
C VAL A 24 -5.38 10.94 3.63
N LEU A 25 -4.81 10.40 2.55
CA LEU A 25 -4.89 8.97 2.25
C LEU A 25 -4.23 8.12 3.34
N LYS A 26 -3.04 8.51 3.82
CA LYS A 26 -2.37 7.83 4.94
C LYS A 26 -3.22 7.84 6.21
N ARG A 27 -3.84 8.99 6.56
CA ARG A 27 -4.75 9.09 7.73
C ARG A 27 -5.98 8.20 7.58
N GLN A 28 -6.44 7.97 6.35
CA GLN A 28 -7.51 7.02 6.06
C GLN A 28 -7.04 5.55 6.12
N GLY A 29 -5.75 5.26 6.24
CA GLY A 29 -5.18 3.91 6.30
C GLY A 29 -4.68 3.35 4.97
N HIS A 30 -4.48 4.19 3.95
CA HIS A 30 -3.80 3.76 2.72
C HIS A 30 -2.29 3.64 2.96
N GLY A 31 -1.64 2.74 2.23
CA GLY A 31 -0.21 2.44 2.41
C GLY A 31 0.08 1.28 3.36
N GLU A 32 -0.94 0.80 4.05
CA GLU A 32 -0.85 -0.33 4.96
C GLU A 32 -1.70 -1.49 4.44
N TYR A 33 -1.36 -2.69 4.90
CA TYR A 33 -2.18 -3.87 4.71
C TYR A 33 -2.63 -4.37 6.08
N ARG A 34 -3.89 -4.06 6.43
CA ARG A 34 -4.44 -4.29 7.76
C ARG A 34 -5.64 -5.22 7.77
N GLU A 35 -5.78 -5.95 8.86
CA GLU A 35 -6.97 -6.73 9.18
C GLU A 35 -8.07 -5.79 9.70
N ILE A 36 -9.30 -6.01 9.25
CA ILE A 36 -10.48 -5.27 9.68
C ILE A 36 -11.53 -6.25 10.18
N THR A 37 -12.51 -5.77 10.96
CA THR A 37 -13.66 -6.59 11.38
C THR A 37 -14.79 -6.51 10.37
N GLU A 38 -15.80 -7.38 10.52
CA GLU A 38 -17.01 -7.32 9.70
C GLU A 38 -17.74 -5.97 9.84
N GLY A 39 -17.75 -5.38 11.04
CA GLY A 39 -18.39 -4.10 11.31
C GLY A 39 -17.71 -2.92 10.61
N ASP A 40 -16.39 -2.98 10.45
CA ASP A 40 -15.61 -1.93 9.79
C ASP A 40 -15.75 -1.96 8.26
N PHE A 41 -16.09 -3.12 7.69
CA PHE A 41 -16.02 -3.40 6.26
C PHE A 41 -16.67 -2.34 5.38
N LEU A 42 -17.90 -1.93 5.70
CA LEU A 42 -18.62 -0.94 4.89
C LEU A 42 -17.93 0.42 4.96
N GLY A 43 -17.56 0.89 6.14
CA GLY A 43 -16.88 2.18 6.30
C GLY A 43 -15.55 2.22 5.56
N GLU A 44 -14.80 1.11 5.59
CA GLU A 44 -13.53 0.96 4.89
C GLU A 44 -13.69 0.96 3.37
N VAL A 45 -14.68 0.23 2.84
CA VAL A 45 -14.92 0.05 1.40
C VAL A 45 -15.59 1.26 0.75
N THR A 46 -16.48 1.95 1.46
CA THR A 46 -17.15 3.17 0.93
C THR A 46 -16.37 4.45 1.21
N GLY A 47 -15.48 4.46 2.20
CA GLY A 47 -14.69 5.63 2.60
C GLY A 47 -13.53 5.97 1.67
N SER A 48 -13.22 5.10 0.71
CA SER A 48 -12.10 5.24 -0.23
C SER A 48 -12.54 5.01 -1.67
N GLU A 49 -11.86 5.66 -2.62
CA GLU A 49 -12.21 5.53 -4.03
C GLU A 49 -11.90 4.14 -4.61
N LYS A 50 -10.75 3.57 -4.27
CA LYS A 50 -10.31 2.24 -4.70
C LYS A 50 -9.92 1.43 -3.47
N VAL A 51 -10.50 0.24 -3.33
CA VAL A 51 -10.23 -0.67 -2.20
C VAL A 51 -10.05 -2.09 -2.72
N ILE A 52 -9.03 -2.77 -2.21
CA ILE A 52 -8.78 -4.19 -2.41
C ILE A 52 -9.00 -4.88 -1.07
N CYS A 53 -9.97 -5.79 -1.04
CA CYS A 53 -10.27 -6.57 0.16
C CYS A 53 -9.95 -8.04 -0.07
N HIS A 54 -8.99 -8.57 0.69
CA HIS A 54 -8.67 -9.99 0.72
C HIS A 54 -9.50 -10.71 1.78
N PHE A 55 -10.45 -11.52 1.34
CA PHE A 55 -11.14 -12.49 2.19
C PHE A 55 -10.25 -13.72 2.32
N TYR A 56 -9.91 -14.05 3.55
CA TYR A 56 -8.90 -15.06 3.85
C TYR A 56 -9.34 -15.98 4.99
N HIS A 57 -8.59 -17.06 5.19
CA HIS A 57 -8.71 -17.93 6.35
C HIS A 57 -7.31 -18.28 6.87
N ARG A 58 -7.12 -18.27 8.20
CA ARG A 58 -5.79 -18.38 8.85
C ARG A 58 -5.07 -19.69 8.55
N GLU A 59 -5.83 -20.77 8.40
CA GLU A 59 -5.30 -22.12 8.13
C GLU A 59 -4.91 -22.34 6.66
N PHE A 60 -5.36 -21.48 5.75
CA PHE A 60 -5.18 -21.73 4.33
C PHE A 60 -3.82 -21.18 3.86
N TYR A 61 -2.91 -22.07 3.47
CA TYR A 61 -1.56 -21.68 3.04
C TYR A 61 -1.56 -20.68 1.88
N ARG A 62 -2.46 -20.86 0.90
CA ARG A 62 -2.63 -19.92 -0.23
C ARG A 62 -3.03 -18.51 0.21
N CYS A 63 -3.74 -18.36 1.32
CA CYS A 63 -4.03 -17.04 1.88
C CYS A 63 -2.75 -16.34 2.36
N LYS A 64 -1.80 -17.08 2.95
CA LYS A 64 -0.52 -16.53 3.40
C LYS A 64 0.34 -16.02 2.24
N ILE A 65 0.29 -16.72 1.10
CA ILE A 65 0.96 -16.26 -0.13
C ILE A 65 0.34 -14.94 -0.60
N MET A 66 -1.00 -14.87 -0.69
CA MET A 66 -1.69 -13.64 -1.08
C MET A 66 -1.38 -12.47 -0.13
N ASP A 67 -1.39 -12.72 1.19
CA ASP A 67 -1.01 -11.75 2.22
C ASP A 67 0.38 -11.17 1.98
N LYS A 68 1.38 -12.02 1.67
CA LYS A 68 2.75 -11.57 1.37
C LYS A 68 2.78 -10.58 0.22
N HIS A 69 2.12 -10.90 -0.90
CA HIS A 69 2.14 -10.03 -2.08
C HIS A 69 1.36 -8.73 -1.88
N LEU A 70 0.16 -8.80 -1.31
CA LEU A 70 -0.64 -7.59 -1.04
C LEU A 70 0.04 -6.67 -0.03
N LYS A 71 0.70 -7.22 0.99
CA LYS A 71 1.49 -6.44 1.95
C LYS A 71 2.66 -5.70 1.29
N THR A 72 3.31 -6.30 0.28
CA THR A 72 4.36 -5.63 -0.50
C THR A 72 3.80 -4.52 -1.38
N LEU A 73 2.60 -4.69 -1.93
CA LEU A 73 1.99 -3.71 -2.84
C LEU A 73 1.36 -2.52 -2.13
N ALA A 74 0.83 -2.71 -0.91
CA ALA A 74 0.15 -1.67 -0.16
C ALA A 74 0.91 -0.34 -0.01
N PRO A 75 2.19 -0.30 0.45
CA PRO A 75 2.92 0.96 0.60
C PRO A 75 3.27 1.63 -0.74
N VAL A 76 3.33 0.85 -1.81
CA VAL A 76 3.67 1.33 -3.16
C VAL A 76 2.47 2.04 -3.80
N TYR A 77 1.25 1.56 -3.54
CA TYR A 77 0.04 2.02 -4.20
C TYR A 77 -0.89 2.79 -3.26
N LEU A 78 -0.45 3.96 -2.80
CA LEU A 78 -1.21 4.79 -1.86
C LEU A 78 -2.57 5.29 -2.38
N GLY A 79 -2.78 5.29 -3.71
CA GLY A 79 -4.09 5.60 -4.29
C GLY A 79 -5.13 4.49 -4.12
N THR A 80 -4.75 3.34 -3.57
CA THR A 80 -5.62 2.19 -3.35
C THR A 80 -5.47 1.68 -1.93
N LYS A 81 -6.60 1.44 -1.26
CA LYS A 81 -6.60 0.91 0.10
C LYS A 81 -6.50 -0.62 0.07
N PHE A 82 -5.64 -1.19 0.89
CA PHE A 82 -5.47 -2.64 0.99
C PHE A 82 -5.90 -3.11 2.38
N ILE A 83 -6.91 -3.97 2.41
CA ILE A 83 -7.48 -4.52 3.64
C ILE A 83 -7.65 -6.03 3.52
N LYS A 84 -7.73 -6.69 4.66
CA LYS A 84 -8.09 -8.11 4.73
C LYS A 84 -9.16 -8.36 5.78
N LEU A 85 -9.99 -9.35 5.53
CA LEU A 85 -11.11 -9.73 6.37
C LEU A 85 -11.14 -11.24 6.52
N ASP A 86 -11.18 -11.71 7.76
CA ASP A 86 -11.28 -13.14 8.05
C ASP A 86 -12.67 -13.64 7.67
N ALA A 87 -12.74 -14.58 6.73
CA ALA A 87 -13.98 -15.09 6.18
C ALA A 87 -14.81 -15.84 7.24
N GLU A 88 -14.18 -16.45 8.24
CA GLU A 88 -14.87 -17.12 9.34
C GLU A 88 -15.61 -16.11 10.24
N ASN A 89 -15.01 -14.94 10.45
CA ASN A 89 -15.54 -13.87 11.30
C ASN A 89 -16.41 -12.85 10.53
N ALA A 90 -16.67 -13.09 9.24
CA ALA A 90 -17.47 -12.19 8.39
C ALA A 90 -18.52 -12.93 7.52
N PRO A 91 -19.40 -13.75 8.12
CA PRO A 91 -20.33 -14.62 7.39
C PRO A 91 -21.35 -13.83 6.55
N PHE A 92 -21.73 -12.61 6.97
CA PHE A 92 -22.69 -11.80 6.22
C PHE A 92 -22.13 -11.39 4.87
N PHE A 93 -20.90 -10.85 4.83
CA PHE A 93 -20.29 -10.44 3.56
C PHE A 93 -19.81 -11.63 2.73
N VAL A 94 -19.36 -12.72 3.35
CA VAL A 94 -19.04 -13.97 2.63
C VAL A 94 -20.26 -14.46 1.85
N THR A 95 -21.43 -14.48 2.50
CA THR A 95 -22.68 -14.89 1.86
C THR A 95 -23.13 -13.87 0.82
N LYS A 96 -23.16 -12.58 1.18
CA LYS A 96 -23.65 -11.50 0.32
C LYS A 96 -22.84 -11.34 -0.96
N LEU A 97 -21.52 -11.51 -0.88
CA LEU A 97 -20.59 -11.41 -2.00
C LEU A 97 -20.36 -12.76 -2.71
N GLY A 98 -20.98 -13.84 -2.22
CA GLY A 98 -20.92 -15.18 -2.83
C GLY A 98 -19.52 -15.77 -2.83
N ILE A 99 -18.79 -15.64 -1.73
CA ILE A 99 -17.42 -16.13 -1.58
C ILE A 99 -17.47 -17.63 -1.25
N LYS A 100 -17.02 -18.46 -2.20
CA LYS A 100 -17.03 -19.93 -2.07
C LYS A 100 -15.64 -20.56 -2.02
N THR A 101 -14.61 -19.80 -2.36
CA THR A 101 -13.23 -20.28 -2.50
C THR A 101 -12.29 -19.24 -1.94
N LEU A 102 -11.31 -19.67 -1.14
CA LEU A 102 -10.30 -18.81 -0.55
C LEU A 102 -8.92 -19.16 -1.11
N PRO A 103 -7.99 -18.19 -1.24
CA PRO A 103 -8.21 -16.76 -1.03
C PRO A 103 -9.17 -16.14 -2.06
N CYS A 104 -9.94 -15.12 -1.68
CA CYS A 104 -10.76 -14.34 -2.60
C CYS A 104 -10.44 -12.86 -2.43
N VAL A 105 -9.95 -12.22 -3.48
CA VAL A 105 -9.63 -10.78 -3.45
C VAL A 105 -10.68 -10.05 -4.25
N ILE A 106 -11.46 -9.17 -3.61
CA ILE A 106 -12.49 -8.38 -4.28
C ILE A 106 -12.00 -6.96 -4.45
N LEU A 107 -12.22 -6.42 -5.65
CA LEU A 107 -11.84 -5.08 -6.05
C LEU A 107 -13.07 -4.19 -5.98
N PHE A 108 -12.99 -3.10 -5.21
CA PHE A 108 -14.07 -2.14 -5.04
C PHE A 108 -13.69 -0.78 -5.61
N LYS A 109 -14.62 -0.15 -6.31
CA LYS A 109 -14.54 1.25 -6.72
C LYS A 109 -15.75 2.00 -6.17
N LYS A 110 -15.50 3.03 -5.37
CA LYS A 110 -16.54 3.84 -4.71
C LYS A 110 -17.60 2.98 -3.99
N GLY A 111 -17.12 1.98 -3.25
CA GLY A 111 -17.98 1.04 -2.52
C GLY A 111 -18.62 -0.09 -3.34
N ILE A 112 -18.47 -0.09 -4.67
CA ILE A 112 -19.10 -1.10 -5.55
C ILE A 112 -18.06 -2.15 -5.94
N ALA A 113 -18.40 -3.43 -5.78
CA ALA A 113 -17.56 -4.54 -6.25
C ALA A 113 -17.51 -4.54 -7.78
N VAL A 114 -16.34 -4.29 -8.36
CA VAL A 114 -16.15 -4.22 -9.82
C VAL A 114 -15.56 -5.49 -10.41
N ASP A 115 -14.76 -6.22 -9.63
CA ASP A 115 -14.09 -7.45 -10.08
C ASP A 115 -13.60 -8.26 -8.87
N ARG A 116 -13.12 -9.48 -9.11
CA ARG A 116 -12.50 -10.34 -8.10
C ARG A 116 -11.44 -11.27 -8.68
N LEU A 117 -10.52 -11.69 -7.82
CA LEU A 117 -9.58 -12.79 -8.05
C LEU A 117 -9.99 -13.95 -7.16
N VAL A 118 -10.27 -15.11 -7.76
CA VAL A 118 -10.70 -16.31 -7.04
C VAL A 118 -9.55 -17.32 -6.99
N GLY A 119 -9.03 -17.58 -5.80
CA GLY A 119 -7.83 -18.37 -5.62
C GLY A 119 -6.66 -17.79 -6.43
N PHE A 120 -5.99 -18.64 -7.19
CA PHE A 120 -4.90 -18.26 -8.09
C PHE A 120 -5.26 -18.50 -9.56
N GLN A 121 -6.55 -18.56 -9.91
CA GLN A 121 -7.00 -18.90 -11.27
C GLN A 121 -6.37 -17.98 -12.32
N ASP A 122 -6.44 -16.66 -12.08
CA ASP A 122 -5.86 -15.64 -12.96
C ASP A 122 -4.31 -15.59 -12.90
N LEU A 123 -3.71 -16.25 -11.92
CA LEU A 123 -2.26 -16.31 -11.67
C LEU A 123 -1.65 -17.63 -12.18
N GLY A 124 -2.35 -18.33 -13.08
CA GLY A 124 -1.90 -19.60 -13.65
C GLY A 124 -2.06 -20.79 -12.70
N SER A 125 -2.82 -20.64 -11.61
CA SER A 125 -3.11 -21.68 -10.60
C SER A 125 -1.89 -22.27 -9.89
N LYS A 126 -0.77 -21.54 -9.89
CA LYS A 126 0.46 -21.90 -9.19
C LYS A 126 0.62 -21.09 -7.91
N ASP A 127 1.34 -21.66 -6.96
CA ASP A 127 1.55 -21.08 -5.63
C ASP A 127 2.81 -20.20 -5.56
N ASP A 128 3.64 -20.18 -6.61
CA ASP A 128 4.95 -19.51 -6.70
C ASP A 128 4.95 -18.27 -7.63
N PHE A 129 3.78 -17.66 -7.86
CA PHE A 129 3.69 -16.47 -8.70
C PHE A 129 4.46 -15.28 -8.09
N SER A 130 4.98 -14.41 -8.96
CA SER A 130 5.71 -13.22 -8.52
C SER A 130 4.76 -12.09 -8.11
N THR A 131 5.19 -11.21 -7.21
CA THR A 131 4.44 -9.97 -6.87
C THR A 131 4.10 -9.15 -8.11
N ARG A 132 5.02 -9.12 -9.08
CA ARG A 132 4.82 -8.43 -10.37
C ARG A 132 3.68 -9.03 -11.20
N ALA A 133 3.49 -10.35 -11.15
CA ALA A 133 2.37 -10.99 -11.84
C ALA A 133 1.02 -10.53 -11.26
N LEU A 134 0.90 -10.51 -9.93
CA LEU A 134 -0.29 -9.97 -9.26
C LEU A 134 -0.48 -8.48 -9.55
N GLU A 135 0.58 -7.69 -9.47
CA GLU A 135 0.58 -6.26 -9.78
C GLU A 135 0.06 -5.99 -11.21
N ASN A 136 0.53 -6.75 -12.20
CA ASN A 136 0.08 -6.60 -13.59
C ASN A 136 -1.42 -6.88 -13.75
N ILE A 137 -1.95 -7.90 -13.07
CA ILE A 137 -3.38 -8.21 -13.10
C ILE A 137 -4.19 -7.08 -12.46
N LEU A 138 -3.75 -6.55 -11.32
CA LEU A 138 -4.41 -5.44 -10.64
C LEU A 138 -4.39 -4.15 -11.50
N LYS A 139 -3.30 -3.89 -12.23
CA LYS A 139 -3.23 -2.80 -13.22
C LYS A 139 -4.18 -3.02 -14.38
N MET A 140 -4.21 -4.23 -14.94
CA MET A 140 -5.09 -4.60 -16.04
C MET A 140 -6.58 -4.45 -15.66
N LYS A 141 -6.93 -4.80 -14.42
CA LYS A 141 -8.28 -4.58 -13.85
C LYS A 141 -8.52 -3.11 -13.45
N GLY A 142 -7.51 -2.24 -13.58
CA GLY A 142 -7.58 -0.81 -13.33
C GLY A 142 -7.89 -0.45 -11.88
N ILE A 143 -7.54 -1.32 -10.92
CA ILE A 143 -7.72 -1.03 -9.49
C ILE A 143 -6.51 -0.33 -8.88
N ILE A 144 -5.32 -0.54 -9.45
CA ILE A 144 -4.11 0.23 -9.14
C ILE A 144 -3.62 0.96 -10.38
N ASP A 145 -2.93 2.08 -10.19
CA ASP A 145 -2.42 2.91 -11.27
C ASP A 145 -1.06 2.42 -11.78
N GLU A 146 -0.64 2.87 -12.97
CA GLU A 146 0.73 2.64 -13.42
C GLU A 146 1.70 3.41 -12.53
N LYS A 147 2.86 2.82 -12.23
CA LYS A 147 3.94 3.57 -11.58
C LYS A 147 4.38 4.66 -12.55
N LYS A 148 4.25 5.92 -12.15
CA LYS A 148 5.01 6.97 -12.80
C LYS A 148 6.48 6.66 -12.55
N LYS A 149 7.30 6.72 -13.61
CA LYS A 149 8.75 6.78 -13.43
C LYS A 149 9.02 8.16 -12.86
N ASP A 150 9.09 8.25 -11.54
CA ASP A 150 9.54 9.48 -10.91
C ASP A 150 11.07 9.48 -11.05
N GLU A 151 11.62 10.48 -11.75
CA GLU A 151 13.06 10.71 -11.93
C GLU A 151 13.71 11.36 -10.68
N ASP A 152 13.06 11.29 -9.52
CA ASP A 152 13.42 12.06 -8.32
C ASP A 152 13.69 11.12 -7.10
N ASP A 153 14.37 9.98 -7.31
CA ASP A 153 14.96 9.17 -6.23
C ASP A 153 16.33 9.75 -5.79
N GLU A 154 16.41 11.06 -5.54
CA GLU A 154 17.49 11.69 -4.76
C GLU A 154 16.84 12.47 -3.62
N ASP A 155 16.78 11.84 -2.44
CA ASP A 155 16.75 12.41 -1.08
C ASP A 155 15.77 11.65 -0.17
N ASP A 156 16.17 10.45 0.22
CA ASP A 156 15.79 9.91 1.54
C ASP A 156 16.93 9.00 2.05
N GLU A 157 18.16 9.55 2.10
CA GLU A 157 19.18 9.00 2.99
C GLU A 157 18.80 9.35 4.43
N THR A 158 18.33 8.33 5.13
CA THR A 158 17.98 8.32 6.54
C THR A 158 19.11 8.86 7.42
N ASP A 159 18.96 10.08 7.92
CA ASP A 159 19.73 10.63 9.05
C ASP A 159 19.32 9.92 10.35
N MET A 160 19.97 8.80 10.64
CA MET A 160 19.89 8.09 11.92
C MET A 160 21.29 7.63 12.40
N SER A 161 22.31 8.46 12.23
CA SER A 161 23.67 8.13 12.71
C SER A 161 24.60 9.33 12.86
N MET A 162 24.22 10.42 13.54
CA MET A 162 25.22 11.44 13.91
C MET A 162 24.99 12.21 15.22
N ASN A 163 24.23 11.65 16.16
CA ASN A 163 24.04 12.24 17.48
C ASN A 163 24.74 11.50 18.63
N ARG A 164 25.96 11.01 18.40
CA ARG A 164 26.93 10.70 19.48
C ARG A 164 27.99 11.81 19.56
N ARG A 165 27.54 13.05 19.81
CA ARG A 165 28.42 14.17 20.15
C ARG A 165 29.03 13.93 21.53
N ILE A 166 30.33 13.61 21.50
CA ILE A 166 31.37 14.43 22.12
C ILE A 166 31.02 14.98 23.51
N ARG A 167 31.43 14.24 24.55
CA ARG A 167 31.85 14.79 25.85
C ARG A 167 32.99 13.94 26.42
N SER A 168 34.24 14.30 26.11
CA SER A 168 35.30 14.29 27.12
C SER A 168 36.42 15.23 26.67
N SER A 169 36.56 16.27 27.46
CA SER A 169 37.58 17.31 27.45
C SER A 169 39.00 16.76 27.60
N THR A 170 39.89 17.22 26.71
CA THR A 170 41.25 17.69 26.98
C THR A 170 42.23 16.79 27.75
N ALA A 171 43.24 16.28 27.05
CA ALA A 171 44.64 16.32 27.46
C ALA A 171 45.57 16.25 26.22
N GLN A 172 46.24 17.37 25.93
CA GLN A 172 47.51 17.47 25.20
C GLN A 172 48.59 16.76 26.05
N ASP A 173 49.59 16.04 25.55
CA ASP A 173 50.74 16.39 24.71
C ASP A 173 51.40 15.04 24.28
N SER A 174 51.78 14.78 23.03
CA SER A 174 52.96 15.23 22.28
C SER A 174 54.32 14.69 22.77
N ASP A 175 54.78 13.64 22.07
CA ASP A 175 56.13 13.27 21.59
C ASP A 175 57.41 13.24 22.46
N SER A 176 58.09 12.09 22.32
CA SER A 176 59.54 11.87 22.16
C SER A 176 60.50 12.00 23.36
N GLU A 177 61.01 10.85 23.84
CA GLU A 177 62.37 10.32 23.61
C GLU A 177 62.38 8.79 23.75
#